data_AF-A0A9W8GTI0-F1
#
_entry.id   AF-A0A9W8GTI0-F1
#
_cell.length_a   1.000
_cell.length_b   1.000
_cell.length_c   1.000
_cell.angle_alpha   90.00
_cell.angle_beta   90.00
_cell.angle_gamma   90.00
#
_symmetry.space_group_name_H-M   'P 1'
#
loop_
_entity.id
_entity.type
_entity.pdbx_description
1 polymer ?
#
loop_
_entity_poly.entity_id
_entity_poly.type
_entity_poly.pdbx_seq_one_letter_code
_entity_poly.pdbx_strand_id
1 'polypeptide(L)'
;MFLYNLTLQPASAIGSTVLGHFSGEKHQELVVARGQQRLELWRPDTTTGKLSIEHSEDMFCRIRGLSSFRMAGGSKDYIVLASDSGAIAVLEFNAKNRRFVTVQYHEFGRTGLRRLVAGQYVAADPRGRAVMVAGVERSKIVYIITRDSEARLMLASPLEANRSGSVCFDVVGVDVGYENPVFAAIESNYEDSEGGKQLVYYELDLGLNHVVRKWSTAVGDTAHKLVALPGGNDGP
;
A
#
# COMPACT_ATOMS: atom_id res chain seq x y z
N MET A 1 -16.07 10.28 34.65
CA MET A 1 -16.10 10.55 33.19
C MET A 1 -17.53 10.95 32.84
N PHE A 2 -17.76 12.15 32.28
CA PHE A 2 -19.12 12.76 32.18
C PHE A 2 -19.48 13.24 30.77
N LEU A 3 -18.72 12.86 29.74
CA LEU A 3 -19.00 13.20 28.34
C LEU A 3 -19.04 11.93 27.50
N TYR A 4 -19.88 11.93 26.45
CA TYR A 4 -20.03 10.83 25.49
C TYR A 4 -19.89 11.39 24.07
N ASN A 5 -18.97 10.82 23.29
CA ASN A 5 -18.73 11.22 21.90
C ASN A 5 -19.57 10.35 20.94
N LEU A 6 -20.35 10.98 20.08
CA LEU A 6 -21.17 10.31 19.06
C LEU A 6 -21.07 11.05 17.73
N THR A 7 -20.79 10.31 16.66
CA THR A 7 -20.74 10.84 15.29
C THR A 7 -22.12 10.73 14.63
N LEU A 8 -22.79 11.85 14.39
CA LEU A 8 -24.09 11.88 13.69
C LEU A 8 -23.94 11.72 12.18
N GLN A 9 -22.95 12.38 11.60
CA GLN A 9 -22.63 12.29 10.18
C GLN A 9 -21.12 12.08 10.02
N PRO A 10 -20.68 11.00 9.35
CA PRO A 10 -19.26 10.76 9.10
C PRO A 10 -18.73 11.79 8.09
N ALA A 11 -17.42 12.02 8.12
CA ALA A 11 -16.74 12.90 7.16
C ALA A 11 -17.01 12.43 5.72
N SER A 12 -17.27 13.34 4.77
CA SER A 12 -17.60 12.96 3.39
C SER A 12 -16.40 12.82 2.47
N ALA A 13 -15.26 13.42 2.82
CA ALA A 13 -14.05 13.45 1.99
C ALA A 13 -13.45 12.04 1.78
N ILE A 14 -13.01 11.76 0.56
CA ILE A 14 -12.32 10.51 0.20
C ILE A 14 -10.82 10.81 0.14
N GLY A 15 -10.03 10.14 0.99
CA GLY A 15 -8.58 10.34 1.04
C GLY A 15 -7.82 9.46 0.06
N SER A 16 -8.23 8.19 -0.05
CA SER A 16 -7.66 7.22 -0.98
C SER A 16 -8.69 6.18 -1.34
N THR A 17 -8.48 5.52 -2.48
CA THR A 17 -9.31 4.42 -2.94
C THR A 17 -8.47 3.39 -3.66
N VAL A 18 -8.85 2.13 -3.54
CA VAL A 18 -8.27 1.02 -4.30
C VAL A 18 -9.39 0.17 -4.88
N LEU A 19 -9.18 -0.31 -6.10
CA LEU A 19 -10.10 -1.18 -6.81
C LEU A 19 -9.62 -2.63 -6.71
N GLY A 20 -10.56 -3.56 -6.66
CA GLY A 20 -10.27 -4.99 -6.59
C GLY A 20 -11.51 -5.86 -6.42
N HIS A 21 -11.31 -7.16 -6.36
CA HIS A 21 -12.29 -8.19 -6.08
C HIS A 21 -12.19 -8.58 -4.60
N PHE A 22 -12.69 -7.72 -3.73
CA PHE A 22 -12.53 -7.88 -2.28
C PHE A 22 -13.50 -8.90 -1.68
N SER A 23 -14.64 -9.14 -2.31
CA SER A 23 -15.58 -10.22 -1.96
C SER A 23 -15.15 -11.60 -2.48
N GLY A 24 -14.20 -11.67 -3.42
CA GLY A 24 -13.79 -12.90 -4.11
C GLY A 24 -14.74 -13.31 -5.25
N GLU A 25 -15.68 -12.44 -5.62
CA GLU A 25 -16.58 -12.61 -6.76
C GLU A 25 -16.01 -11.95 -8.03
N LYS A 26 -16.68 -12.18 -9.17
CA LYS A 26 -16.21 -11.68 -10.47
C LYS A 26 -16.42 -10.19 -10.68
N HIS A 27 -17.29 -9.53 -9.89
CA HIS A 27 -17.46 -8.09 -9.99
C HIS A 27 -16.37 -7.34 -9.23
N GLN A 28 -16.11 -6.11 -9.66
CA GLN A 28 -15.14 -5.22 -9.02
C GLN A 28 -15.83 -4.38 -7.96
N GLU A 29 -15.08 -4.10 -6.90
CA GLU A 29 -15.49 -3.33 -5.75
C GLU A 29 -14.43 -2.26 -5.45
N LEU A 30 -14.82 -1.25 -4.69
CA LEU A 30 -13.97 -0.12 -4.32
C LEU A 30 -13.80 -0.12 -2.81
N VAL A 31 -12.57 -0.16 -2.34
CA VAL A 31 -12.26 0.14 -0.94
C VAL A 31 -11.92 1.62 -0.86
N VAL A 32 -12.56 2.33 0.08
CA VAL A 32 -12.50 3.77 0.20
C VAL A 32 -12.11 4.16 1.62
N ALA A 33 -11.06 4.96 1.76
CA ALA A 33 -10.67 5.57 3.02
C ALA A 33 -11.38 6.92 3.19
N ARG A 34 -12.54 6.90 3.83
CA ARG A 34 -13.38 8.08 4.09
C ARG A 34 -12.87 8.83 5.32
N GLY A 35 -12.69 10.15 5.18
CA GLY A 35 -12.12 11.02 6.21
C GLY A 35 -10.72 10.63 6.66
N GLN A 36 -10.03 9.73 5.92
CA GLN A 36 -8.80 9.07 6.34
C GLN A 36 -8.92 8.35 7.71
N GLN A 37 -10.11 7.91 8.12
CA GLN A 37 -10.34 7.23 9.41
C GLN A 37 -11.30 6.04 9.31
N ARG A 38 -12.25 6.11 8.39
CA ARG A 38 -13.26 5.08 8.14
C ARG A 38 -12.92 4.34 6.87
N LEU A 39 -12.99 3.01 6.93
CA LEU A 39 -12.78 2.16 5.76
C LEU A 39 -14.14 1.65 5.29
N GLU A 40 -14.42 1.84 4.01
CA GLU A 40 -15.67 1.43 3.40
C GLU A 40 -15.43 0.53 2.20
N LEU A 41 -16.30 -0.46 2.02
CA LEU A 41 -16.38 -1.24 0.79
C LEU A 41 -17.61 -0.78 0.01
N TRP A 42 -17.40 -0.29 -1.20
CA TRP A 42 -18.45 0.15 -2.10
C TRP A 42 -18.58 -0.82 -3.27
N ARG A 43 -19.82 -0.99 -3.73
CA ARG A 43 -20.16 -1.80 -4.88
C ARG A 43 -20.81 -0.93 -5.96
N PRO A 44 -20.24 -0.90 -7.18
CA PRO A 44 -20.90 -0.32 -8.34
C PRO A 44 -21.95 -1.29 -8.87
N ASP A 45 -23.19 -0.82 -9.03
CA ASP A 45 -24.23 -1.53 -9.76
C ASP A 45 -24.15 -1.15 -11.24
N THR A 46 -23.75 -2.10 -12.08
CA THR A 46 -23.59 -1.92 -13.53
C THR A 46 -24.90 -1.73 -14.27
N THR A 47 -26.04 -2.10 -13.68
CA THR A 47 -27.36 -1.97 -14.29
C THR A 47 -27.93 -0.58 -14.03
N THR A 48 -27.84 -0.09 -12.78
CA THR A 48 -28.41 1.21 -12.39
C THR A 48 -27.42 2.37 -12.47
N GLY A 49 -26.11 2.08 -12.54
CA GLY A 49 -25.05 3.08 -12.48
C GLY A 49 -24.85 3.69 -11.08
N LYS A 50 -25.49 3.14 -10.05
CA LYS A 50 -25.40 3.66 -8.68
C LYS A 50 -24.29 2.96 -7.89
N LEU A 51 -23.75 3.68 -6.90
CA LEU A 51 -22.82 3.14 -5.91
C LEU A 51 -23.57 2.85 -4.61
N SER A 52 -23.43 1.63 -4.10
CA SER A 52 -23.91 1.24 -2.78
C SER A 52 -22.74 1.00 -1.82
N ILE A 53 -22.95 1.28 -0.54
CA ILE A 53 -21.98 0.97 0.52
C ILE A 53 -22.33 -0.41 1.07
N GLU A 54 -21.45 -1.39 0.86
CA GLU A 54 -21.62 -2.77 1.33
C GLU A 54 -21.20 -2.92 2.79
N HIS A 55 -20.15 -2.21 3.20
CA HIS A 55 -19.67 -2.22 4.57
C HIS A 55 -18.95 -0.90 4.90
N SER A 56 -19.00 -0.48 6.17
CA SER A 56 -18.41 0.76 6.66
C SER A 56 -18.06 0.57 8.14
N GLU A 57 -16.77 0.73 8.49
CA GLU A 57 -16.31 0.66 9.87
C GLU A 57 -15.21 1.68 10.17
N ASP A 58 -15.16 2.15 11.42
CA ASP A 58 -14.12 3.08 11.88
C ASP A 58 -12.86 2.30 12.24
N MET A 59 -11.74 2.69 11.64
CA MET A 59 -10.44 2.04 11.88
C MET A 59 -9.71 2.60 13.11
N PHE A 60 -10.25 3.65 13.74
CA PHE A 60 -9.68 4.35 14.89
C PHE A 60 -8.20 4.73 14.73
N CYS A 61 -7.78 4.99 13.50
CA CYS A 61 -6.44 5.43 13.12
C CYS A 61 -6.53 6.40 11.94
N ARG A 62 -5.43 7.09 11.61
CA ARG A 62 -5.32 7.92 10.41
C ARG A 62 -4.76 7.10 9.26
N ILE A 63 -5.61 6.72 8.30
CA ILE A 63 -5.23 6.00 7.09
C ILE A 63 -4.43 6.94 6.18
N ARG A 64 -3.21 6.54 5.82
CA ARG A 64 -2.28 7.34 5.00
C ARG A 64 -1.97 6.68 3.67
N GLY A 65 -1.69 5.38 3.70
CA GLY A 65 -1.38 4.57 2.54
C GLY A 65 -2.38 3.44 2.39
N LEU A 66 -2.82 3.20 1.17
CA LEU A 66 -3.77 2.16 0.81
C LEU A 66 -3.34 1.54 -0.52
N SER A 67 -3.17 0.23 -0.57
CA SER A 67 -2.89 -0.53 -1.79
C SER A 67 -3.68 -1.83 -1.76
N SER A 68 -3.95 -2.42 -2.91
CA SER A 68 -4.47 -3.78 -3.02
C SER A 68 -3.44 -4.69 -3.69
N PHE A 69 -3.55 -6.00 -3.45
CA PHE A 69 -2.81 -7.01 -4.20
C PHE A 69 -3.55 -8.34 -4.21
N ARG A 70 -3.18 -9.19 -5.16
CA ARG A 70 -3.67 -10.56 -5.29
C ARG A 70 -2.52 -11.54 -5.12
N MET A 71 -2.69 -12.53 -4.24
CA MET A 71 -1.73 -13.63 -4.19
C MET A 71 -1.84 -14.50 -5.46
N ALA A 72 -0.72 -15.02 -5.94
CA ALA A 72 -0.69 -15.90 -7.11
C ALA A 72 -1.66 -17.09 -6.97
N GLY A 73 -2.58 -17.25 -7.94
CA GLY A 73 -3.61 -18.28 -7.93
C GLY A 73 -4.81 -18.01 -6.99
N GLY A 74 -4.85 -16.86 -6.31
CA GLY A 74 -6.02 -16.42 -5.55
C GLY A 74 -7.08 -15.77 -6.45
N SER A 75 -8.34 -15.79 -6.01
CA SER A 75 -9.45 -15.07 -6.67
C SER A 75 -9.82 -13.75 -5.99
N LYS A 76 -9.22 -13.48 -4.83
CA LYS A 76 -9.58 -12.39 -3.92
C LYS A 76 -8.41 -11.45 -3.72
N ASP A 77 -8.72 -10.17 -3.66
CA ASP A 77 -7.75 -9.12 -3.38
C ASP A 77 -7.70 -8.81 -1.89
N TYR A 78 -6.48 -8.66 -1.38
CA TYR A 78 -6.19 -8.20 -0.03
C TYR A 78 -5.93 -6.70 -0.05
N ILE A 79 -6.11 -6.06 1.10
CA ILE A 79 -5.92 -4.62 1.28
C ILE A 79 -4.70 -4.43 2.17
N VAL A 80 -3.71 -3.68 1.72
CA VAL A 80 -2.61 -3.18 2.54
C VAL A 80 -2.98 -1.80 3.04
N LEU A 81 -2.93 -1.63 4.35
CA LEU A 81 -3.20 -0.38 5.02
C LEU A 81 -1.96 0.04 5.81
N ALA A 82 -1.53 1.28 5.58
CA ALA A 82 -0.58 1.97 6.44
C ALA A 82 -1.24 3.19 7.07
N SER A 83 -1.04 3.34 8.37
CA SER A 83 -1.64 4.40 9.17
C SER A 83 -0.62 5.10 10.07
N ASP A 84 -1.10 5.86 11.04
CA ASP A 84 -0.33 6.42 12.13
C ASP A 84 -0.03 5.42 13.26
N SER A 85 -0.34 4.12 13.11
CA SER A 85 0.00 3.12 14.13
C SER A 85 1.50 2.79 14.20
N GLY A 86 2.28 3.12 13.16
CA GLY A 86 3.67 2.63 13.04
C GLY A 86 3.76 1.15 12.67
N ALA A 87 2.70 0.61 12.06
CA ALA A 87 2.59 -0.77 11.61
C ALA A 87 1.99 -0.85 10.21
N ILE A 88 2.23 -1.98 9.54
CA ILE A 88 1.54 -2.39 8.32
C ILE A 88 0.44 -3.38 8.71
N ALA A 89 -0.77 -3.17 8.20
CA ALA A 89 -1.86 -4.12 8.32
C ALA A 89 -2.25 -4.65 6.95
N VAL A 90 -2.48 -5.96 6.86
CA VAL A 90 -3.12 -6.59 5.70
C VAL A 90 -4.51 -7.03 6.12
N LEU A 91 -5.51 -6.56 5.39
CA LEU A 91 -6.91 -6.84 5.65
C LEU A 91 -7.50 -7.72 4.55
N GLU A 92 -8.42 -8.58 4.96
CA GLU A 92 -9.27 -9.37 4.08
C GLU A 92 -10.73 -9.02 4.36
N PHE A 93 -11.52 -8.73 3.33
CA PHE A 93 -12.96 -8.52 3.52
C PHE A 93 -13.71 -9.85 3.63
N ASN A 94 -14.28 -10.18 4.78
CA ASN A 94 -15.09 -11.38 4.94
C ASN A 94 -16.54 -11.10 4.50
N ALA A 95 -16.90 -11.53 3.28
CA ALA A 95 -18.23 -11.33 2.72
C ALA A 95 -19.36 -11.98 3.54
N LYS A 96 -19.10 -13.12 4.20
CA LYS A 96 -20.09 -13.82 5.04
C LYS A 96 -20.44 -13.01 6.29
N ASN A 97 -19.42 -12.47 6.95
CA ASN A 97 -19.56 -11.69 8.18
C ASN A 97 -19.70 -10.19 7.92
N ARG A 98 -19.59 -9.75 6.66
CA ARG A 98 -19.59 -8.35 6.22
C ARG A 98 -18.71 -7.46 7.10
N ARG A 99 -17.42 -7.81 7.21
CA ARG A 99 -16.43 -7.05 7.98
C ARG A 99 -15.03 -7.16 7.40
N PHE A 100 -14.16 -6.18 7.62
CA PHE A 100 -12.73 -6.39 7.38
C PHE A 100 -12.12 -7.21 8.52
N VAL A 101 -11.21 -8.10 8.16
CA VAL A 101 -10.47 -8.96 9.09
C VAL A 101 -8.99 -8.70 8.88
N THR A 102 -8.30 -8.27 9.91
CA THR A 102 -6.84 -8.17 9.89
C THR A 102 -6.25 -9.57 9.85
N VAL A 103 -5.60 -9.91 8.73
CA VAL A 103 -4.94 -11.21 8.53
C VAL A 103 -3.47 -11.15 8.89
N GLN A 104 -2.83 -9.99 8.73
CA GLN A 104 -1.46 -9.75 9.16
C GLN A 104 -1.34 -8.35 9.76
N TYR A 105 -0.53 -8.23 10.80
CA TYR A 105 -0.20 -6.96 11.45
C TYR A 105 1.25 -7.00 11.92
N HIS A 106 2.08 -6.11 11.38
CA HIS A 106 3.52 -6.07 11.68
C HIS A 106 3.93 -4.66 12.08
N GLU A 107 4.43 -4.52 13.30
CA GLU A 107 4.94 -3.27 13.83
C GLU A 107 6.37 -3.04 13.34
N PHE A 108 6.66 -1.82 12.87
CA PHE A 108 7.99 -1.44 12.40
C PHE A 108 8.47 -0.10 12.96
N GLY A 109 7.63 0.61 13.70
CA GLY A 109 7.95 1.94 14.19
C GLY A 109 7.02 2.42 15.29
N ARG A 110 7.24 3.68 15.68
CA ARG A 110 6.44 4.32 16.73
C ARG A 110 5.16 4.91 16.13
N THR A 111 4.11 4.95 16.94
CA THR A 111 2.83 5.60 16.61
C THR A 111 2.99 7.11 16.34
N GLY A 112 2.09 7.65 15.53
CA GLY A 112 1.98 9.06 15.13
C GLY A 112 2.41 9.34 13.69
N LEU A 113 2.02 10.52 13.19
CA LEU A 113 2.40 11.03 11.88
C LEU A 113 3.84 11.57 11.89
N ARG A 114 4.82 10.67 11.76
CA ARG A 114 6.24 11.02 11.85
C ARG A 114 6.89 11.09 10.47
N ARG A 115 7.87 11.99 10.33
CA ARG A 115 8.67 12.18 9.11
C ARG A 115 9.48 10.94 8.71
N LEU A 116 10.13 10.33 9.70
CA LEU A 116 11.06 9.20 9.53
C LEU A 116 10.41 7.82 9.67
N VAL A 117 9.17 7.72 10.13
CA VAL A 117 8.51 6.41 10.25
C VAL A 117 7.76 6.13 8.96
N ALA A 118 7.89 4.90 8.45
CA ALA A 118 7.21 4.48 7.24
C ALA A 118 5.68 4.51 7.42
N GLY A 119 4.95 4.65 6.31
CA GLY A 119 3.50 4.59 6.30
C GLY A 119 2.82 5.74 5.55
N GLN A 120 3.59 6.68 4.99
CA GLN A 120 3.04 7.70 4.09
C GLN A 120 2.69 7.11 2.73
N TYR A 121 3.58 6.26 2.18
CA TYR A 121 3.41 5.64 0.88
C TYR A 121 3.39 4.13 1.03
N VAL A 122 2.55 3.47 0.23
CA VAL A 122 2.41 2.02 0.15
C VAL A 122 2.34 1.65 -1.32
N ALA A 123 3.10 0.65 -1.72
CA ALA A 123 3.08 0.11 -3.08
C ALA A 123 3.17 -1.42 -3.01
N ALA A 124 2.33 -2.12 -3.76
CA ALA A 124 2.39 -3.57 -3.89
C ALA A 124 2.97 -3.98 -5.26
N ASP A 125 3.68 -5.10 -5.28
CA ASP A 125 4.05 -5.80 -6.51
C ASP A 125 2.76 -6.25 -7.23
N PRO A 126 2.61 -6.00 -8.54
CA PRO A 126 1.40 -6.37 -9.28
C PRO A 126 1.07 -7.88 -9.26
N ARG A 127 2.07 -8.74 -9.06
CA ARG A 127 1.90 -10.19 -8.92
C ARG A 127 1.75 -10.65 -7.46
N GLY A 128 1.64 -9.71 -6.52
CA GLY A 128 1.35 -9.95 -5.10
C GLY A 128 2.45 -10.70 -4.34
N ARG A 129 3.71 -10.51 -4.74
CA ARG A 129 4.88 -11.19 -4.13
C ARG A 129 5.55 -10.38 -3.04
N ALA A 130 5.41 -9.05 -3.08
CA ALA A 130 5.99 -8.16 -2.11
C ALA A 130 5.18 -6.87 -1.97
N VAL A 131 5.39 -6.17 -0.86
CA VAL A 131 4.84 -4.83 -0.61
C VAL A 131 5.90 -3.94 0.00
N MET A 132 6.02 -2.70 -0.49
CA MET A 132 6.85 -1.66 0.09
C MET A 132 5.99 -0.67 0.87
N VAL A 133 6.45 -0.31 2.07
CA VAL A 133 5.94 0.81 2.86
C VAL A 133 7.07 1.81 3.04
N ALA A 134 6.81 3.08 2.74
CA ALA A 134 7.81 4.14 2.79
C ALA A 134 7.35 5.34 3.63
N GLY A 135 8.32 6.00 4.25
CA GLY A 135 8.17 7.28 4.93
C GLY A 135 8.31 8.45 3.95
N VAL A 136 8.08 9.66 4.45
CA VAL A 136 8.39 10.89 3.69
C VAL A 136 9.90 11.05 3.52
N GLU A 137 10.66 10.59 4.50
CA GLU A 137 12.12 10.68 4.48
C GLU A 137 12.71 9.38 5.05
N ARG A 138 13.88 9.01 4.53
CA ARG A 138 14.74 7.92 4.98
C ARG A 138 14.15 6.52 4.83
N SER A 139 13.04 6.24 5.48
CA SER A 139 12.60 4.88 5.75
C SER A 139 11.88 4.24 4.57
N LYS A 140 12.34 3.06 4.16
CA LYS A 140 11.68 2.19 3.19
C LYS A 140 11.81 0.75 3.65
N ILE A 141 10.68 0.07 3.74
CA ILE A 141 10.59 -1.29 4.26
C ILE A 141 9.84 -2.13 3.24
N VAL A 142 10.41 -3.28 2.89
CA VAL A 142 9.80 -4.24 1.97
C VAL A 142 9.45 -5.50 2.75
N TYR A 143 8.21 -5.97 2.58
CA TYR A 143 7.75 -7.24 3.10
C TYR A 143 7.55 -8.22 1.95
N ILE A 144 8.09 -9.43 2.08
CA ILE A 144 7.81 -10.54 1.17
C ILE A 144 6.47 -11.14 1.57
N ILE A 145 5.61 -11.36 0.59
CA ILE A 145 4.31 -11.98 0.76
C ILE A 145 4.45 -13.46 0.43
N THR A 146 4.11 -14.32 1.38
CA THR A 146 4.19 -15.78 1.22
C THR A 146 2.96 -16.46 1.79
N ARG A 147 2.93 -17.79 1.68
CA ARG A 147 1.94 -18.66 2.32
C ARG A 147 2.58 -19.40 3.48
N ASP A 148 1.86 -19.56 4.57
CA ASP A 148 2.23 -20.49 5.63
C ASP A 148 1.91 -21.95 5.25
N SER A 149 2.17 -22.88 6.17
CA SER A 149 1.89 -24.32 5.99
C SER A 149 0.41 -24.64 5.79
N GLU A 150 -0.50 -23.73 6.20
CA GLU A 150 -1.95 -23.85 6.03
C GLU A 150 -2.46 -23.06 4.81
N ALA A 151 -1.55 -22.62 3.93
CA ALA A 151 -1.82 -21.80 2.75
C ALA A 151 -2.42 -20.42 3.06
N ARG A 152 -2.31 -19.93 4.30
CA ARG A 152 -2.74 -18.59 4.71
C ARG A 152 -1.68 -17.57 4.36
N LEU A 153 -2.12 -16.34 4.10
CA LEU A 153 -1.24 -15.22 3.82
C LEU A 153 -0.34 -14.90 5.01
N MET A 154 0.98 -14.80 4.76
CA MET A 154 1.99 -14.42 5.74
C MET A 154 2.90 -13.34 5.15
N LEU A 155 3.29 -12.37 5.99
CA LEU A 155 4.39 -11.45 5.68
C LEU A 155 5.68 -11.97 6.34
N ALA A 156 6.75 -12.06 5.55
CA ALA A 156 8.08 -12.34 6.06
C ALA A 156 8.64 -11.15 6.86
N SER A 157 9.79 -11.36 7.51
CA SER A 157 10.50 -10.29 8.22
C SER A 157 10.79 -9.09 7.30
N PRO A 158 10.70 -7.86 7.83
CA PRO A 158 10.91 -6.65 7.04
C PRO A 158 12.36 -6.55 6.53
N LEU A 159 12.51 -6.16 5.27
CA LEU A 159 13.78 -5.82 4.65
C LEU A 159 13.88 -4.30 4.50
N GLU A 160 14.91 -3.70 5.09
CA GLU A 160 15.10 -2.26 5.07
C GLU A 160 15.91 -1.78 3.86
N ALA A 161 15.45 -0.71 3.23
CA ALA A 161 16.14 0.00 2.14
C ALA A 161 16.30 1.49 2.50
N ASN A 162 16.72 1.74 3.75
CA ASN A 162 16.79 3.08 4.33
C ASN A 162 17.90 3.92 3.71
N ARG A 163 17.60 5.20 3.42
CA ARG A 163 18.60 6.16 2.90
C ARG A 163 18.49 7.51 3.60
N SER A 164 19.45 7.83 4.47
CA SER A 164 19.54 9.14 5.13
C SER A 164 19.59 10.28 4.10
N GLY A 165 19.08 11.45 4.47
CA GLY A 165 19.08 12.63 3.59
C GLY A 165 18.10 12.57 2.42
N SER A 166 17.42 11.44 2.19
CA SER A 166 16.54 11.24 1.03
C SER A 166 15.06 11.47 1.36
N VAL A 167 14.45 12.47 0.71
CA VAL A 167 13.02 12.75 0.72
C VAL A 167 12.34 11.97 -0.42
N CYS A 168 11.26 11.26 -0.09
CA CYS A 168 10.44 10.48 -1.01
C CYS A 168 9.14 11.25 -1.38
N PHE A 169 8.85 11.33 -2.67
CA PHE A 169 7.69 12.04 -3.20
C PHE A 169 6.56 11.10 -3.64
N ASP A 170 6.91 9.92 -4.15
CA ASP A 170 5.94 8.90 -4.57
C ASP A 170 6.63 7.54 -4.70
N VAL A 171 5.86 6.46 -4.58
CA VAL A 171 6.33 5.07 -4.75
C VAL A 171 5.27 4.26 -5.49
N VAL A 172 5.70 3.45 -6.47
CA VAL A 172 4.84 2.48 -7.18
C VAL A 172 5.55 1.13 -7.35
N GLY A 173 4.77 0.04 -7.42
CA GLY A 173 5.27 -1.26 -7.86
C GLY A 173 5.41 -1.28 -9.38
N VAL A 174 6.53 -1.76 -9.88
CA VAL A 174 6.79 -1.91 -11.32
C VAL A 174 6.36 -3.29 -11.75
N ASP A 175 5.57 -3.40 -12.82
CA ASP A 175 5.21 -4.70 -13.39
C ASP A 175 6.38 -5.26 -14.21
N VAL A 176 7.10 -6.19 -13.60
CA VAL A 176 8.23 -6.90 -14.20
C VAL A 176 7.87 -8.35 -14.53
N GLY A 177 6.57 -8.68 -14.61
CA GLY A 177 6.12 -10.05 -14.75
C GLY A 177 6.58 -10.91 -13.57
N TYR A 178 7.42 -11.92 -13.83
CA TYR A 178 7.91 -12.86 -12.80
C TYR A 178 9.38 -12.65 -12.40
N GLU A 179 10.05 -11.63 -12.94
CA GLU A 179 11.38 -11.22 -12.48
C GLU A 179 11.33 -10.67 -11.04
N ASN A 180 12.48 -10.54 -10.40
CA ASN A 180 12.60 -10.00 -9.05
C ASN A 180 11.78 -8.70 -8.87
N PRO A 181 10.88 -8.60 -7.87
CA PRO A 181 10.01 -7.44 -7.71
C PRO A 181 10.77 -6.12 -7.64
N VAL A 182 10.28 -5.10 -8.35
CA VAL A 182 10.89 -3.76 -8.36
C VAL A 182 9.89 -2.71 -7.88
N PHE A 183 10.36 -1.81 -7.02
CA PHE A 183 9.65 -0.61 -6.60
C PHE A 183 10.34 0.63 -7.14
N ALA A 184 9.59 1.48 -7.82
CA ALA A 184 10.07 2.77 -8.31
C ALA A 184 9.69 3.88 -7.32
N ALA A 185 10.63 4.78 -7.02
CA ALA A 185 10.41 5.92 -6.16
C ALA A 185 10.98 7.21 -6.78
N ILE A 186 10.29 8.34 -6.57
CA ILE A 186 10.86 9.67 -6.82
C ILE A 186 11.50 10.15 -5.53
N GLU A 187 12.78 10.46 -5.59
CA GLU A 187 13.57 10.86 -4.43
C GLU A 187 14.40 12.11 -4.68
N SER A 188 14.68 12.87 -3.63
CA SER A 188 15.68 13.93 -3.65
C SER A 188 16.55 13.81 -2.41
N ASN A 189 17.86 13.70 -2.61
CA ASN A 189 18.82 13.76 -1.52
C ASN A 189 19.22 15.22 -1.31
N TYR A 190 18.91 15.78 -0.14
CA TYR A 190 19.26 17.17 0.18
C TYR A 190 20.69 17.32 0.73
N GLU A 191 21.40 16.22 0.96
CA GLU A 191 22.82 16.25 1.33
C GLU A 191 23.73 16.41 0.11
N ASP A 192 23.21 16.13 -1.10
CA ASP A 192 23.95 16.27 -2.36
C ASP A 192 23.81 17.72 -2.87
N SER A 193 24.94 18.43 -3.00
CA SER A 193 24.96 19.86 -3.37
C SER A 193 24.56 20.14 -4.83
N GLU A 194 24.69 19.16 -5.72
CA GLU A 194 24.17 19.19 -7.11
C GLU A 194 22.71 18.70 -7.19
N GLY A 195 21.98 18.82 -6.07
CA GLY A 195 20.70 18.18 -5.80
C GLY A 195 19.64 18.36 -6.88
N GLY A 196 18.80 17.33 -7.01
CA GLY A 196 17.67 17.28 -7.92
C GLY A 196 16.88 16.01 -7.71
N LYS A 197 15.68 15.95 -8.30
CA LYS A 197 14.86 14.74 -8.19
C LYS A 197 15.43 13.61 -9.05
N GLN A 198 15.36 12.40 -8.49
CA GLN A 198 15.83 11.17 -9.12
C GLN A 198 14.69 10.16 -9.13
N LEU A 199 14.53 9.44 -10.24
CA LEU A 199 13.78 8.21 -10.28
C LEU A 199 14.72 7.08 -9.86
N VAL A 200 14.31 6.29 -8.87
CA VAL A 200 15.13 5.24 -8.26
C VAL A 200 14.37 3.92 -8.29
N TYR A 201 15.03 2.85 -8.71
CA TYR A 201 14.50 1.49 -8.64
C TYR A 201 15.14 0.72 -7.49
N TYR A 202 14.26 0.19 -6.64
CA TYR A 202 14.59 -0.74 -5.57
C TYR A 202 14.19 -2.14 -6.00
N GLU A 203 15.16 -3.01 -6.22
CA GLU A 203 14.92 -4.41 -6.55
C GLU A 203 14.99 -5.26 -5.29
N LEU A 204 13.97 -6.11 -5.11
CA LEU A 204 13.96 -7.16 -4.11
C LEU A 204 14.52 -8.44 -4.73
N ASP A 205 15.72 -8.84 -4.30
CA ASP A 205 16.27 -10.14 -4.66
C ASP A 205 15.65 -11.22 -3.77
N LEU A 206 14.76 -12.05 -4.34
CA LEU A 206 14.08 -13.12 -3.63
C LEU A 206 15.02 -14.27 -3.23
N GLY A 207 16.12 -14.47 -3.95
CA GLY A 207 17.10 -15.52 -3.66
C GLY A 207 18.04 -15.14 -2.53
N LEU A 208 18.51 -13.89 -2.54
CA LEU A 208 19.43 -13.36 -1.53
C LEU A 208 18.72 -12.68 -0.35
N ASN A 209 17.40 -12.52 -0.41
CA ASN A 209 16.56 -11.93 0.64
C ASN A 209 17.04 -10.55 1.10
N HIS A 210 17.34 -9.66 0.14
CA HIS A 210 17.75 -8.28 0.42
C HIS A 210 17.22 -7.33 -0.66
N VAL A 211 17.16 -6.04 -0.34
CA VAL A 211 16.70 -5.00 -1.26
C VAL A 211 17.88 -4.13 -1.67
N VAL A 212 18.06 -3.93 -2.97
CA VAL A 212 19.13 -3.11 -3.53
C VAL A 212 18.60 -1.95 -4.34
N ARG A 213 19.28 -0.81 -4.23
CA ARG A 213 19.08 0.32 -5.13
C ARG A 213 19.75 0.00 -6.46
N LYS A 214 19.01 -0.64 -7.36
CA LYS A 214 19.53 -1.20 -8.62
C LYS A 214 19.89 -0.13 -9.65
N TRP A 215 19.03 0.87 -9.79
CA TRP A 215 19.14 1.86 -10.86
C TRP A 215 18.62 3.21 -10.40
N SER A 216 19.16 4.27 -10.98
CA SER A 216 18.63 5.62 -10.80
C SER A 216 18.95 6.53 -11.98
N THR A 217 18.07 7.49 -12.22
CA THR A 217 18.31 8.58 -13.18
C THR A 217 17.70 9.88 -12.70
N ALA A 218 18.23 11.00 -13.19
CA ALA A 218 17.67 12.32 -12.92
C ALA A 218 16.30 12.50 -13.60
N VAL A 219 15.37 13.16 -12.94
CA VAL A 219 14.07 13.54 -13.48
C VAL A 219 13.82 15.02 -13.24
N GLY A 220 12.83 15.59 -13.93
CA GLY A 220 12.50 17.00 -13.77
C GLY A 220 12.09 17.35 -12.34
N ASP A 221 12.48 18.54 -11.87
CA ASP A 221 12.23 18.99 -10.48
C ASP A 221 10.73 19.12 -10.14
N THR A 222 9.87 19.21 -11.15
CA THR A 222 8.41 19.25 -10.99
C THR A 222 7.76 17.87 -10.89
N ALA A 223 8.52 16.78 -11.10
CA ALA A 223 8.01 15.41 -10.98
C ALA A 223 7.55 15.12 -9.54
N HIS A 224 6.33 14.59 -9.39
CA HIS A 224 5.72 14.37 -8.07
C HIS A 224 4.82 13.12 -8.00
N LYS A 225 4.60 12.44 -9.13
CA LYS A 225 3.80 11.23 -9.21
C LYS A 225 4.37 10.24 -10.21
N LEU A 226 4.21 8.96 -9.90
CA LEU A 226 4.52 7.82 -10.75
C LEU A 226 3.23 7.09 -11.09
N VAL A 227 3.21 6.50 -12.28
CA VAL A 227 2.12 5.64 -12.75
C VAL A 227 2.73 4.31 -13.14
N ALA A 228 2.25 3.23 -12.52
CA ALA A 228 2.65 1.89 -12.92
C ALA A 228 2.08 1.57 -14.30
N LEU A 229 2.93 1.14 -15.21
CA LEU A 229 2.52 0.63 -16.52
C LEU A 229 2.48 -0.91 -16.47
N PRO A 230 1.50 -1.55 -17.12
CA PRO A 230 1.53 -3.00 -17.32
C PRO A 230 2.80 -3.42 -18.04
N GLY A 231 3.39 -4.53 -17.62
CA GLY A 231 4.64 -5.05 -18.15
C GLY A 231 4.61 -6.56 -18.31
N GLY A 232 5.78 -7.16 -18.52
CA GLY A 232 5.89 -8.59 -18.85
C GLY A 232 5.26 -8.92 -20.21
N ASN A 233 4.80 -10.17 -20.37
CA ASN A 233 4.19 -10.64 -21.62
C ASN A 233 2.78 -10.06 -21.88
N ASP A 234 2.18 -9.45 -20.86
CA ASP A 234 0.84 -8.84 -20.91
C ASP A 234 0.91 -7.31 -21.06
N GLY A 235 2.12 -6.73 -21.09
CA GLY A 235 2.37 -5.30 -21.31
C GLY A 235 2.38 -4.91 -22.79
N PRO A 236 2.39 -3.60 -23.11
CA PRO A 236 2.36 -3.11 -24.50
C PRO A 236 3.58 -3.53 -25.32
#